data_AF-Q4JTB2-F1
#
_entry.id   AF-Q4JTB2-F1
#
_cell.length_a   1.000
_cell.length_b   1.000
_cell.length_c   1.000
_cell.angle_alpha   90.00
_cell.angle_beta   90.00
_cell.angle_gamma   90.00
#
_symmetry.space_group_name_H-M   'P 1'
#
loop_
_entity.id
_entity.type
_entity.pdbx_description
1 polymer ?
#
loop_
_entity_poly.entity_id
_entity_poly.type
_entity_poly.pdbx_seq_one_letter_code
_entity_poly.pdbx_strand_id
1 'polypeptide(L)'
;MADITYVRTKKGFVYAAFVTDVYSRRIVGWALSDSMRTEALPLQALNQAIACAEETTSLIHHSDHGSQYVSVVYNERLAQHGIAASTGTVGDSYDNALAENVNGSYKNELIHTRRWNDVVEVEIATFEWVSWWNETRLHQSLGYRTPVEVETEFWEQHPPQAIIEIKANA
;
A
#
# COMPACT_ATOMS: atom_id res chain seq x y z
N MET A 1 -5.90 -0.13 2.16
CA MET A 1 -6.46 -0.54 0.87
C MET A 1 -5.33 -1.11 0.01
N ALA A 2 -5.51 -2.24 -0.67
CA ALA A 2 -4.49 -2.85 -1.52
C ALA A 2 -5.02 -3.26 -2.89
N ASP A 3 -4.22 -3.03 -3.93
CA ASP A 3 -4.55 -3.40 -5.30
C ASP A 3 -3.30 -3.71 -6.15
N ILE A 4 -3.49 -4.46 -7.25
CA ILE A 4 -2.45 -4.84 -8.19
C ILE A 4 -2.75 -4.26 -9.57
N THR A 5 -1.73 -3.67 -10.19
CA THR A 5 -1.76 -3.27 -11.58
C THR A 5 -0.61 -3.88 -12.37
N TYR A 6 -0.59 -3.69 -13.69
CA TYR A 6 0.47 -4.19 -14.55
C TYR A 6 1.04 -3.10 -15.47
N VAL A 7 2.31 -3.29 -15.79
CA VAL A 7 3.16 -2.42 -16.61
C VAL A 7 3.70 -3.26 -17.76
N ARG A 8 3.58 -2.76 -18.99
CA ARG A 8 4.17 -3.41 -20.17
C ARG A 8 5.63 -2.97 -20.33
N THR A 9 6.53 -3.95 -20.40
CA THR A 9 7.96 -3.77 -20.69
C THR A 9 8.32 -4.47 -22.01
N LYS A 10 9.57 -4.34 -22.45
CA LYS A 10 10.09 -5.09 -23.62
C LYS A 10 10.22 -6.59 -23.34
N LYS A 11 10.43 -6.98 -22.08
CA LYS A 11 10.57 -8.40 -21.67
C LYS A 11 9.24 -9.07 -21.30
N GLY A 12 8.14 -8.33 -21.22
CA GLY A 12 6.83 -8.87 -20.88
C GLY A 12 6.02 -7.91 -20.02
N PHE A 13 5.34 -8.45 -19.02
CA PHE A 13 4.60 -7.67 -18.04
C PHE A 13 5.31 -7.68 -16.69
N VAL A 14 5.27 -6.53 -16.03
CA VAL A 14 5.65 -6.37 -14.63
C VAL A 14 4.37 -6.03 -13.88
N TYR A 15 4.14 -6.69 -12.76
CA TYR A 15 3.01 -6.47 -11.87
C TYR A 15 3.49 -5.60 -10.72
N ALA A 16 2.70 -4.59 -10.37
CA ALA A 16 2.96 -3.68 -9.27
C ALA A 16 1.81 -3.79 -8.28
N ALA A 17 2.12 -4.11 -7.03
CA ALA A 17 1.17 -4.11 -5.92
C ALA A 17 1.39 -2.84 -5.08
N PHE A 18 0.30 -2.21 -4.67
CA PHE A 18 0.32 -1.06 -3.77
C PHE A 18 -0.55 -1.35 -2.55
N VAL A 19 -0.09 -0.90 -1.39
CA VAL A 19 -0.87 -0.79 -0.16
C VAL A 19 -0.91 0.69 0.21
N THR A 20 -2.11 1.25 0.22
CA THR A 20 -2.36 2.66 0.48
C THR A 20 -3.16 2.81 1.77
N ASP A 21 -2.69 3.69 2.65
CA ASP A 21 -3.47 4.15 3.78
C ASP A 21 -4.62 5.04 3.29
N VAL A 22 -5.85 4.69 3.69
CA VAL A 22 -7.06 5.33 3.15
C VAL A 22 -7.20 6.76 3.67
N TYR A 23 -6.76 7.01 4.91
CA TYR A 23 -6.89 8.28 5.61
C TYR A 23 -5.93 9.34 5.03
N SER A 24 -4.63 9.06 5.05
CA SER A 24 -3.56 9.98 4.62
C SER A 24 -3.29 9.92 3.11
N ARG A 25 -3.79 8.90 2.40
CA ARG A 25 -3.43 8.58 1.00
C ARG A 25 -1.96 8.17 0.83
N ARG A 26 -1.23 7.91 1.91
CA ARG A 26 0.17 7.48 1.86
C ARG A 26 0.25 6.09 1.25
N ILE A 27 1.15 5.89 0.29
CA ILE A 27 1.54 4.55 -0.14
C ILE A 27 2.50 4.02 0.92
N VAL A 28 2.00 3.11 1.75
CA VAL A 28 2.71 2.55 2.91
C VAL A 28 3.43 1.25 2.59
N GLY A 29 3.12 0.63 1.45
CA GLY A 29 3.85 -0.52 0.95
C GLY A 29 3.66 -0.70 -0.55
N TRP A 30 4.69 -1.22 -1.23
CA TRP A 30 4.64 -1.49 -2.66
C TRP A 30 5.62 -2.59 -3.04
N ALA A 31 5.36 -3.30 -4.12
CA ALA A 31 6.27 -4.33 -4.63
C ALA A 31 6.08 -4.50 -6.13
N LEU A 32 7.13 -4.97 -6.81
CA LEU A 32 7.06 -5.35 -8.23
C LEU A 32 7.55 -6.77 -8.46
N SER A 33 6.96 -7.42 -9.45
CA SER A 33 7.40 -8.74 -9.92
C SER A 33 7.13 -8.90 -11.40
N ASP A 34 7.99 -9.62 -12.12
CA ASP A 34 7.76 -10.05 -13.49
C ASP A 34 6.85 -11.30 -13.59
N SER A 35 6.35 -11.81 -12.45
CA SER A 35 5.49 -12.98 -12.37
C SER A 35 4.24 -12.73 -11.52
N MET A 36 3.05 -12.84 -12.12
CA MET A 36 1.77 -12.73 -11.40
C MET A 36 1.45 -13.94 -10.50
N ARG A 37 2.21 -15.03 -10.62
CA ARG A 37 1.89 -16.33 -10.00
C ARG A 37 2.29 -16.41 -8.52
N THR A 38 2.93 -15.39 -7.97
CA THR A 38 3.48 -15.46 -6.63
C THR A 38 2.62 -14.65 -5.66
N GLU A 39 2.08 -15.32 -4.65
CA GLU A 39 1.52 -14.68 -3.45
C GLU A 39 2.54 -13.79 -2.73
N ALA A 40 3.83 -13.94 -3.07
CA ALA A 40 4.92 -13.11 -2.59
C ALA A 40 4.75 -11.63 -2.92
N LEU A 41 4.21 -11.27 -4.09
CA LEU A 41 4.06 -9.87 -4.49
C LEU A 41 3.18 -9.06 -3.53
N PRO A 42 1.90 -9.42 -3.31
CA PRO A 42 1.07 -8.69 -2.34
C PRO A 42 1.61 -8.83 -0.93
N LEU A 43 2.19 -9.98 -0.55
CA LEU A 43 2.75 -10.19 0.78
C LEU A 43 3.96 -9.28 1.06
N GLN A 44 4.82 -9.01 0.07
CA GLN A 44 5.93 -8.07 0.19
C GLN A 44 5.43 -6.65 0.44
N ALA A 45 4.44 -6.19 -0.33
CA ALA A 45 3.84 -4.88 -0.13
C ALA A 45 3.15 -4.78 1.24
N LEU A 46 2.45 -5.83 1.68
CA LEU A 46 1.84 -5.89 3.02
C LEU A 46 2.90 -5.83 4.13
N ASN A 47 3.99 -6.58 4.02
CA ASN A 47 5.05 -6.57 5.03
C ASN A 47 5.70 -5.18 5.15
N GLN A 48 5.88 -4.45 4.04
CA GLN A 48 6.33 -3.06 4.08
C GLN A 48 5.32 -2.18 4.82
N ALA A 49 4.03 -2.31 4.50
CA ALA A 49 2.97 -1.54 5.17
C ALA A 49 2.94 -1.79 6.68
N ILE A 50 3.08 -3.05 7.11
CA ILE A 50 3.16 -3.42 8.53
C ILE A 50 4.40 -2.80 9.18
N ALA A 51 5.56 -2.83 8.51
CA ALA A 51 6.79 -2.27 9.03
C ALA A 51 6.77 -0.73 9.13
N CYS A 52 5.97 -0.06 8.30
CA CYS A 52 5.77 1.39 8.33
C CYS A 52 4.68 1.86 9.31
N ALA A 53 3.86 0.96 9.86
CA ALA A 53 2.76 1.32 10.73
C ALA A 53 3.22 1.63 12.16
N GLU A 54 2.81 2.78 12.70
CA GLU A 54 3.02 3.14 14.12
C GLU A 54 2.23 2.21 15.06
N GLU A 55 1.01 1.85 14.67
CA GLU A 55 0.17 0.87 15.35
C GLU A 55 -0.57 0.00 14.33
N THR A 56 -0.64 -1.30 14.59
CA THR A 56 -1.34 -2.26 13.72
C THR A 56 -2.64 -2.80 14.33
N THR A 57 -2.80 -2.66 15.66
CA THR A 57 -3.99 -3.04 16.38
C THR A 57 -5.19 -2.26 15.84
N SER A 58 -6.29 -2.94 15.54
CA SER A 58 -7.55 -2.35 15.01
C SER A 58 -7.53 -1.86 13.56
N LEU A 59 -6.45 -2.08 12.80
CA LEU A 59 -6.45 -1.78 11.37
C LEU A 59 -7.38 -2.74 10.60
N ILE A 60 -8.03 -2.20 9.57
CA ILE A 60 -8.80 -2.97 8.60
C ILE A 60 -8.07 -2.98 7.27
N HIS A 61 -7.75 -4.17 6.76
CA HIS A 61 -7.14 -4.35 5.46
C HIS A 61 -8.21 -4.64 4.40
N HIS A 62 -8.45 -3.66 3.53
CA HIS A 62 -9.32 -3.81 2.37
C HIS A 62 -8.52 -4.21 1.13
N SER A 63 -8.94 -5.29 0.47
CA SER A 63 -8.40 -5.76 -0.82
C SER A 63 -9.52 -6.38 -1.65
N ASP A 64 -9.40 -6.31 -2.97
CA ASP A 64 -10.31 -6.99 -3.88
C ASP A 64 -10.21 -8.53 -3.77
N HIS A 65 -11.26 -9.23 -4.22
CA HIS A 65 -11.38 -10.70 -4.21
C HIS A 65 -10.43 -11.41 -5.20
N GLY A 66 -9.28 -10.83 -5.51
CA GLY A 66 -8.25 -11.48 -6.31
C GLY A 66 -7.67 -12.68 -5.56
N SER A 67 -7.47 -13.81 -6.27
CA SER A 67 -6.92 -15.05 -5.70
C SER A 67 -5.61 -14.87 -4.92
N GLN A 68 -4.85 -13.82 -5.24
CA GLN A 68 -3.59 -13.47 -4.60
C GLN A 68 -3.75 -12.88 -3.19
N TYR A 69 -4.87 -12.21 -2.92
CA TYR A 69 -5.20 -11.65 -1.60
C TYR A 69 -6.01 -12.63 -0.72
N VAL A 70 -6.57 -13.67 -1.35
CA VAL A 70 -7.34 -14.73 -0.68
C VAL A 70 -6.41 -15.85 -0.16
N SER A 71 -5.10 -15.75 -0.37
CA SER A 71 -4.19 -16.81 0.06
C SER A 71 -4.11 -16.97 1.57
N VAL A 72 -3.88 -18.20 2.01
CA VAL A 72 -3.78 -18.53 3.45
C VAL A 72 -2.64 -17.75 4.09
N VAL A 73 -1.49 -17.68 3.44
CA VAL A 73 -0.30 -16.97 3.95
C VAL A 73 -0.57 -15.48 4.14
N TYR A 74 -1.33 -14.87 3.22
CA TYR A 74 -1.68 -13.45 3.31
C TYR A 74 -2.59 -13.16 4.52
N ASN A 75 -3.64 -13.97 4.69
CA ASN A 75 -4.59 -13.82 5.80
C ASN A 75 -3.96 -14.17 7.16
N GLU A 76 -3.09 -15.18 7.21
CA GLU A 76 -2.32 -15.49 8.42
C GLU A 76 -1.42 -14.33 8.83
N ARG A 77 -0.79 -13.65 7.87
CA ARG A 77 0.05 -12.48 8.15
C ARG A 77 -0.75 -11.33 8.75
N LEU A 78 -1.94 -11.06 8.22
CA LEU A 78 -2.86 -10.05 8.77
C LEU A 78 -3.28 -10.40 10.20
N ALA A 79 -3.70 -11.65 10.42
CA ALA A 79 -4.12 -12.13 11.74
C ALA A 79 -2.99 -12.05 12.79
N GLN A 80 -1.75 -12.36 12.41
CA GLN A 80 -0.56 -12.26 13.28
C GLN A 80 -0.33 -10.84 13.82
N HIS A 81 -0.76 -9.81 13.09
CA HIS A 81 -0.61 -8.41 13.46
C HIS A 81 -1.92 -7.77 13.94
N GLY A 82 -2.95 -8.58 14.21
CA GLY A 82 -4.24 -8.08 14.68
C GLY A 82 -5.01 -7.24 13.65
N ILE A 83 -4.68 -7.37 12.36
CA ILE A 83 -5.30 -6.62 11.27
C ILE A 83 -6.51 -7.42 10.77
N ALA A 84 -7.69 -6.81 10.82
CA ALA A 84 -8.91 -7.43 10.32
C ALA A 84 -8.94 -7.39 8.79
N ALA A 85 -9.04 -8.54 8.13
CA ALA A 85 -9.28 -8.60 6.70
C ALA A 85 -10.75 -8.22 6.40
N SER A 86 -10.95 -7.26 5.51
CA SER A 86 -12.27 -6.94 4.96
C SER A 86 -12.26 -7.21 3.47
N THR A 87 -12.94 -8.29 3.09
CA THR A 87 -13.25 -8.63 1.70
C THR A 87 -14.67 -8.15 1.43
N GLY A 88 -14.81 -7.15 0.55
CA GLY A 88 -15.97 -6.27 0.41
C GLY A 88 -17.38 -6.86 0.59
N THR A 89 -18.23 -6.13 1.33
CA THR A 89 -19.68 -6.05 1.08
C THR A 89 -20.05 -4.59 0.85
N VAL A 90 -20.87 -4.32 -0.18
CA VAL A 90 -21.52 -3.03 -0.56
C VAL A 90 -21.17 -1.83 0.34
N GLY A 91 -19.93 -1.40 0.20
CA GLY A 91 -19.30 -0.14 0.64
C GLY A 91 -18.08 0.19 -0.23
N ASP A 92 -17.89 -0.63 -1.29
CA ASP A 92 -16.67 -0.82 -2.07
C ASP A 92 -16.27 0.38 -2.92
N SER A 93 -17.21 1.27 -3.27
CA SER A 93 -16.94 2.30 -4.28
C SER A 93 -15.85 3.29 -3.87
N TYR A 94 -15.70 3.59 -2.58
CA TYR A 94 -14.73 4.58 -2.12
C TYR A 94 -13.30 4.02 -2.12
N ASP A 95 -13.12 2.80 -1.62
CA ASP A 95 -11.83 2.12 -1.64
C ASP A 95 -11.41 1.75 -3.06
N ASN A 96 -12.35 1.28 -3.89
CA ASN A 96 -12.09 1.03 -5.31
C ASN A 96 -11.69 2.31 -6.03
N ALA A 97 -12.40 3.41 -5.80
CA ALA A 97 -12.05 4.71 -6.39
C ALA A 97 -10.67 5.20 -5.93
N LEU A 98 -10.27 4.90 -4.69
CA LEU A 98 -8.92 5.21 -4.21
C LEU A 98 -7.85 4.40 -4.96
N ALA A 99 -8.00 3.08 -5.07
CA ALA A 99 -7.05 2.27 -5.87
C ALA A 99 -7.00 2.72 -7.32
N GLU A 100 -8.16 2.92 -7.93
CA GLU A 100 -8.26 3.36 -9.32
C GLU A 100 -7.56 4.70 -9.52
N ASN A 101 -7.65 5.61 -8.54
CA ASN A 101 -6.93 6.88 -8.55
C ASN A 101 -5.41 6.68 -8.48
N VAL A 102 -4.91 5.92 -7.51
CA VAL A 102 -3.47 5.65 -7.33
C VAL A 102 -2.91 4.98 -8.59
N ASN A 103 -3.55 3.92 -9.08
CA ASN A 103 -3.14 3.22 -10.28
C ASN A 103 -3.22 4.08 -11.54
N GLY A 104 -4.26 4.91 -11.65
CA GLY A 104 -4.44 5.84 -12.76
C GLY A 104 -3.33 6.88 -12.80
N SER A 105 -3.01 7.48 -11.66
CA SER A 105 -1.89 8.42 -11.52
C SER A 105 -0.55 7.77 -11.79
N TYR A 106 -0.27 6.61 -11.18
CA TYR A 106 0.95 5.85 -11.44
C TYR A 106 1.14 5.55 -12.92
N LYS A 107 0.07 5.12 -13.61
CA LYS A 107 0.13 4.82 -15.03
C LYS A 107 0.36 6.07 -15.88
N ASN A 108 -0.39 7.13 -15.65
CA ASN A 108 -0.34 8.31 -16.50
C ASN A 108 0.90 9.17 -16.28
N GLU A 109 1.36 9.28 -15.03
CA GLU A 109 2.42 10.19 -14.65
C GLU A 109 3.80 9.53 -14.71
N LEU A 110 3.88 8.20 -14.54
CA LEU A 110 5.14 7.47 -14.61
C LEU A 110 5.17 6.54 -15.82
N ILE A 111 4.28 5.54 -15.84
CA ILE A 111 4.45 4.38 -16.73
C ILE A 111 4.28 4.71 -18.20
N HIS A 112 3.32 5.57 -18.55
CA HIS A 112 3.02 5.95 -19.93
C HIS A 112 3.99 6.99 -20.50
N THR A 113 4.89 7.55 -19.69
CA THR A 113 5.83 8.59 -20.14
C THR A 113 6.96 8.06 -21.02
N ARG A 114 7.30 6.76 -20.89
CA ARG A 114 8.40 6.14 -21.63
C ARG A 114 8.20 4.63 -21.82
N ARG A 115 9.11 4.01 -22.58
CA ARG A 115 9.20 2.55 -22.72
C ARG A 115 10.17 1.99 -21.69
N TRP A 116 9.82 0.83 -21.14
CA TRP A 116 10.56 0.15 -20.08
C TRP A 116 11.22 -1.12 -20.61
N ASN A 117 12.48 -1.35 -20.27
CA ASN A 117 13.21 -2.54 -20.70
C ASN A 117 12.84 -3.75 -19.86
N ASP A 118 12.84 -3.62 -18.53
CA ASP A 118 12.59 -4.72 -17.60
C ASP A 118 12.12 -4.24 -16.21
N VAL A 119 11.93 -5.20 -15.29
CA VAL A 119 11.43 -4.96 -13.93
C VAL A 119 12.31 -4.02 -13.12
N VAL A 120 13.63 -4.07 -13.30
CA VAL A 120 14.58 -3.25 -12.51
C VAL A 120 14.40 -1.77 -12.84
N GLU A 121 14.25 -1.44 -14.12
CA GLU A 121 13.98 -0.04 -14.51
C GLU A 121 12.65 0.47 -13.96
N VAL A 122 11.61 -0.36 -14.00
CA VAL A 122 10.29 0.02 -13.48
C VAL A 122 10.35 0.18 -11.96
N GLU A 123 11.07 -0.71 -11.27
CA GLU A 123 11.21 -0.69 -9.80
C GLU A 123 11.91 0.57 -9.31
N ILE A 124 13.05 0.94 -9.90
CA ILE A 124 13.77 2.18 -9.54
C ILE A 124 12.87 3.39 -9.73
N ALA A 125 12.19 3.48 -10.87
CA ALA A 125 11.33 4.63 -11.15
C ALA A 125 10.05 4.64 -10.30
N THR A 126 9.57 3.46 -9.90
CA THR A 126 8.44 3.34 -8.96
C THR A 126 8.83 3.80 -7.58
N PHE A 127 10.03 3.45 -7.10
CA PHE A 127 10.57 3.97 -5.85
C PHE A 127 10.60 5.51 -5.84
N GLU A 128 11.17 6.12 -6.89
CA GLU A 128 11.23 7.58 -7.03
C GLU A 128 9.83 8.21 -7.04
N TRP A 129 8.90 7.62 -7.80
CA TRP A 129 7.53 8.11 -7.90
C TRP A 129 6.76 7.96 -6.58
N VAL A 130 6.94 6.87 -5.83
CA VAL A 130 6.31 6.66 -4.52
C VAL A 130 6.85 7.65 -3.49
N SER A 131 8.16 7.90 -3.46
CA SER A 131 8.75 8.93 -2.59
C SER A 131 8.19 10.31 -2.93
N TRP A 132 8.14 10.67 -4.22
CA TRP A 132 7.50 11.92 -4.66
C TRP A 132 6.02 12.00 -4.28
N TRP A 133 5.24 10.93 -4.47
CA TRP A 133 3.82 10.87 -4.09
C TRP A 133 3.64 11.13 -2.59
N ASN A 134 4.44 10.48 -1.75
CA ASN A 134 4.30 10.55 -0.29
C ASN A 134 4.83 11.87 0.30
N GLU A 135 5.94 12.39 -0.23
CA GLU A 135 6.70 13.45 0.44
C GLU A 135 6.59 14.81 -0.26
N THR A 136 6.19 14.86 -1.53
CA THR A 136 6.22 16.11 -2.32
C THR A 136 4.90 16.43 -3.01
N ARG A 137 4.14 15.42 -3.45
CA ARG A 137 2.88 15.63 -4.17
C ARG A 137 1.81 16.21 -3.23
N LEU A 138 1.22 17.32 -3.65
CA LEU A 138 0.06 17.89 -2.96
C LEU A 138 -1.22 17.21 -3.45
N HIS A 139 -2.06 16.79 -2.51
CA HIS A 139 -3.36 16.19 -2.82
C HIS A 139 -4.47 17.16 -2.49
N GLN A 140 -5.31 17.50 -3.47
CA GLN A 140 -6.47 18.36 -3.25
C GLN A 140 -7.42 17.77 -2.20
N SER A 141 -7.60 16.45 -2.18
CA SER A 141 -8.42 15.76 -1.16
C SER A 141 -7.87 15.89 0.27
N LEU A 142 -6.59 16.25 0.41
CA LEU A 142 -5.91 16.48 1.69
C LEU A 142 -5.75 17.98 2.00
N GLY A 143 -6.46 18.86 1.29
CA GLY A 143 -6.31 20.30 1.47
C GLY A 143 -4.97 20.85 0.95
N TYR A 144 -4.45 20.26 -0.13
CA TYR A 144 -3.15 20.61 -0.73
C TYR A 144 -1.97 20.39 0.21
N ARG A 145 -1.99 19.27 0.93
CA ARG A 145 -0.91 18.75 1.76
C ARG A 145 -0.39 17.43 1.22
N THR A 146 0.81 17.05 1.67
CA THR A 146 1.40 15.74 1.32
C THR A 146 0.83 14.64 2.22
N PRO A 147 0.83 13.38 1.76
CA PRO A 147 0.41 12.26 2.59
C PRO A 147 1.17 12.15 3.91
N VAL A 148 2.49 12.36 3.89
CA VAL A 148 3.33 12.31 5.10
C VAL A 148 2.98 13.42 6.09
N GLU A 149 2.69 14.64 5.63
CA GLU A 149 2.26 15.74 6.51
C GLU A 149 0.96 15.43 7.24
N VAL A 150 0.00 14.80 6.55
CA VAL A 150 -1.31 14.44 7.11
C VAL A 150 -1.19 13.31 8.14
N GLU A 151 -0.40 12.29 7.82
CA GLU A 151 -0.17 11.16 8.72
C GLU A 151 0.62 11.59 9.97
N THR A 152 1.65 12.42 9.80
CA THR A 152 2.46 12.92 10.92
C THR A 152 1.60 13.73 11.89
N GLU A 153 0.79 14.67 11.38
CA GLU A 153 -0.12 15.44 12.25
C GLU A 153 -1.13 14.55 12.98
N PHE A 154 -1.63 13.50 12.32
CA PHE A 154 -2.55 12.55 12.95
C PHE A 154 -1.92 11.89 14.18
N TRP A 155 -0.69 11.38 14.05
CA TRP A 155 0.03 10.73 15.16
C TRP A 155 0.52 11.70 16.23
N GLU A 156 0.83 12.95 15.87
CA GLU A 156 1.10 14.01 16.86
C GLU A 156 -0.12 14.28 17.76
N GLN A 157 -1.33 14.20 17.20
CA GLN A 157 -2.59 14.39 17.94
C GLN A 157 -3.07 13.12 18.65
N HIS A 158 -2.68 11.94 18.16
CA HIS A 158 -3.08 10.63 18.67
C HIS A 158 -1.84 9.75 18.93
N PRO A 159 -1.01 10.09 19.92
CA PRO A 159 0.20 9.31 20.19
C PRO A 159 -0.18 7.85 20.52
N PRO A 160 0.57 6.86 20.01
CA PRO A 160 0.32 5.45 20.29
C PRO A 160 0.23 5.21 21.80
N GLN A 161 -0.73 4.39 22.24
CA GLN A 161 -0.79 4.01 23.65
C GLN A 161 0.49 3.25 24.00
N ALA A 162 1.30 3.79 24.92
CA ALA A 162 2.48 3.10 25.40
C ALA A 162 2.05 1.74 25.99
N ILE A 163 2.64 0.66 25.51
CA ILE A 163 2.52 -0.66 26.15
C ILE A 163 3.04 -0.47 27.58
N ILE A 164 2.13 -0.47 28.55
CA ILE A 164 2.49 -0.52 29.96
C ILE A 164 3.12 -1.89 30.16
N GLU A 165 4.45 -1.96 30.12
CA GLU A 165 5.17 -3.11 30.67
C GLU A 165 4.84 -3.17 32.17
N ILE A 166 3.86 -4.01 32.52
CA ILE A 166 3.71 -4.47 33.89
C ILE A 166 4.94 -5.34 34.16
N LYS A 167 6.01 -4.72 34.65
CA LYS A 167 7.10 -5.44 35.31
C LYS A 167 6.47 -6.14 36.51
N ALA A 168 6.16 -7.43 36.33
CA ALA A 168 5.89 -8.32 37.44
C ALA A 168 7.16 -8.38 38.28
N ASN A 169 7.18 -7.65 39.39
CA ASN A 169 8.21 -7.82 40.41
C ASN A 169 8.00 -9.21 41.02
N ALA A 170 8.94 -10.11 40.74
CA ALA A 170 9.10 -11.38 41.44
C ALA A 170 9.87 -11.18 42.75
#